data_AF-A0A8H3L536-F1
#
_entry.id   AF-A0A8H3L536-F1
#
_cell.length_a   1.000
_cell.length_b   1.000
_cell.length_c   1.000
_cell.angle_alpha   90.00
_cell.angle_beta   90.00
_cell.angle_gamma   90.00
#
_symmetry.space_group_name_H-M   'P 1'
#
loop_
_entity.id
_entity.type
_entity.pdbx_description
1 polymer ?
#
loop_
_entity_poly.entity_id
_entity_poly.type
_entity_poly.pdbx_seq_one_letter_code
_entity_poly.pdbx_strand_id
1 'polypeptide(L)'
;MDENEYNRIIKEINKEKKYIIKEGILFRIEDNEELRVIRKYEFEGLMYIAHDYEQAGHFGIKATYNRIKENYYWKGMLKDIEIYVKSCDSCQRRGKPIGKHELNIIKVIEPFYQIGIDIVRPLLVTERNNRYIVTAMDYFTKWPEAKTLEKADAKEVARFIYEDIICRHGCPKKILSDRGSHFNNKIIESLLKEFRIKHNFSTPYYPKTNGLIERFNKTLCESLAKVGNVEDWDLKIPGILLVYRTKKNDSTKIEPGYLIYRRKIKTLLNLEEKVMTIKERITRLIEELPNVRNKAKESIEKSQEN
;
A
#
# COMPACT_ATOMS: atom_id res chain seq x y z
N MET A 1 -15.91 -27.32 26.66
CA MET A 1 -16.42 -27.10 28.03
C MET A 1 -15.78 -28.13 28.95
N ASP A 2 -15.48 -27.76 30.20
CA ASP A 2 -14.93 -28.72 31.19
C ASP A 2 -15.92 -29.87 31.44
N GLU A 3 -15.43 -31.10 31.64
CA GLU A 3 -16.29 -32.27 31.83
C GLU A 3 -17.17 -32.16 33.08
N ASN A 4 -16.68 -31.53 34.16
CA ASN A 4 -17.48 -31.37 35.37
C ASN A 4 -18.63 -30.39 35.14
N GLU A 5 -18.36 -29.29 34.42
CA GLU A 5 -19.38 -28.30 34.06
C GLU A 5 -20.42 -28.90 33.10
N TYR A 6 -19.96 -29.64 32.08
CA TYR A 6 -20.83 -30.32 31.12
C TYR A 6 -21.75 -31.35 31.80
N ASN A 7 -21.19 -32.20 32.66
CA ASN A 7 -21.95 -33.21 33.40
C ASN A 7 -22.89 -32.59 34.44
N ARG A 8 -22.51 -31.45 35.05
CA ARG A 8 -23.40 -30.69 35.95
C ARG A 8 -24.62 -30.18 35.20
N ILE A 9 -24.42 -29.57 34.02
CA ILE A 9 -25.53 -29.06 33.21
C ILE A 9 -26.46 -30.19 32.77
N ILE A 10 -25.92 -31.36 32.40
CA ILE A 10 -26.74 -32.53 32.08
C ILE A 10 -27.57 -33.00 33.28
N LYS A 11 -26.96 -33.11 34.47
CA LYS A 11 -27.65 -33.54 35.69
C LYS A 11 -28.74 -32.55 36.13
N GLU A 12 -28.52 -31.26 35.89
CA GLU A 12 -29.42 -30.19 36.29
C GLU A 12 -30.21 -29.59 35.11
N ILE A 13 -30.39 -30.33 34.01
CA ILE A 13 -30.96 -29.79 32.76
C ILE A 13 -32.32 -29.11 32.94
N ASN A 14 -33.14 -29.62 33.85
CA ASN A 14 -34.45 -29.06 34.20
C ASN A 14 -34.38 -27.63 34.77
N LYS A 15 -33.21 -27.22 35.28
CA LYS A 15 -32.95 -25.87 35.82
C LYS A 15 -32.26 -24.95 34.79
N GLU A 16 -31.73 -25.51 33.71
CA GLU A 16 -30.85 -24.82 32.75
C GLU A 16 -31.61 -24.45 31.46
N LYS A 17 -32.41 -23.37 31.51
CA LYS A 17 -33.30 -22.92 30.42
C LYS A 17 -32.60 -22.63 29.08
N LYS A 18 -31.27 -22.51 29.06
CA LYS A 18 -30.46 -22.20 27.87
C LYS A 18 -29.95 -23.45 27.17
N TYR A 19 -30.21 -24.64 27.70
CA TYR A 19 -29.65 -25.89 27.19
C TYR A 19 -30.72 -26.96 26.98
N ILE A 20 -30.48 -27.83 26.00
CA ILE A 20 -31.32 -29.01 25.72
C ILE A 20 -30.42 -30.21 25.45
N ILE A 21 -30.95 -31.40 25.64
CA ILE A 21 -30.27 -32.66 25.34
C ILE A 21 -31.00 -33.34 24.19
N LYS A 22 -30.27 -33.69 23.13
CA LYS A 22 -30.75 -34.52 22.02
C LYS A 22 -29.82 -35.69 21.85
N GLU A 23 -30.36 -36.91 21.87
CA GLU A 23 -29.59 -38.15 21.67
C GLU A 23 -28.34 -38.27 22.58
N GLY A 24 -28.44 -37.77 23.82
CA GLY A 24 -27.32 -37.77 24.78
C GLY A 24 -26.27 -36.68 24.58
N ILE A 25 -26.46 -35.78 23.61
CA ILE A 25 -25.58 -34.64 23.31
C ILE A 25 -26.24 -33.34 23.81
N LEU A 26 -25.45 -32.52 24.49
CA LEU A 26 -25.87 -31.21 24.98
C LEU A 26 -25.81 -30.15 23.87
N PHE A 27 -26.87 -29.36 23.74
CA PHE A 27 -26.97 -28.20 22.85
C PHE A 27 -27.30 -26.95 23.68
N ARG A 28 -26.78 -25.80 23.25
CA ARG A 28 -27.13 -24.48 23.79
C ARG A 28 -28.06 -23.79 22.81
N ILE A 29 -29.15 -23.25 23.32
CA ILE A 29 -30.09 -22.43 22.54
C ILE A 29 -29.61 -20.97 22.59
N GLU A 30 -29.35 -20.39 21.43
CA GLU A 30 -28.96 -19.00 21.26
C GLU A 30 -29.61 -18.47 19.97
N ASP A 31 -30.36 -17.37 20.04
CA ASP A 31 -31.07 -16.76 18.90
C ASP A 31 -31.95 -17.74 18.07
N ASN A 32 -32.65 -18.66 18.74
CA ASN A 32 -33.43 -19.77 18.14
C ASN A 32 -32.62 -20.82 17.38
N GLU A 33 -31.29 -20.76 17.42
CA GLU A 33 -30.39 -21.77 16.88
C GLU A 33 -29.93 -22.73 17.98
N GLU A 34 -29.67 -23.97 17.59
CA GLU A 34 -29.18 -25.02 18.48
C GLU A 34 -27.70 -25.30 18.24
N LEU A 35 -26.85 -24.78 19.14
CA LEU A 35 -25.41 -24.92 19.03
C LEU A 35 -24.93 -26.12 19.84
N ARG A 36 -24.31 -27.09 19.19
CA ARG A 36 -23.77 -28.27 19.89
C ARG A 36 -22.69 -27.84 20.88
N VAL A 37 -22.85 -28.23 22.14
CA VAL A 37 -21.87 -27.92 23.18
C VAL A 37 -20.70 -28.88 23.05
N ILE A 38 -19.52 -28.33 22.79
CA ILE A 38 -18.29 -29.09 22.60
C ILE A 38 -17.65 -29.41 23.94
N ARG A 39 -17.32 -30.68 24.13
CA ARG A 39 -16.56 -31.18 25.27
C ARG A 39 -15.07 -30.94 25.09
N LYS A 40 -14.32 -30.97 26.20
CA LYS A 40 -12.89 -30.62 26.17
C LYS A 40 -12.08 -31.56 25.28
N TYR A 41 -12.39 -32.86 25.29
CA TYR A 41 -11.68 -33.86 24.48
C TYR A 41 -12.01 -33.78 22.98
N GLU A 42 -13.15 -33.19 22.60
CA GLU A 42 -13.56 -33.03 21.19
C GLU A 42 -12.90 -31.81 20.52
N PHE A 43 -12.35 -30.91 21.32
CA PHE A 43 -11.80 -29.63 20.87
C PHE A 43 -10.73 -29.79 19.79
N GLU A 44 -9.75 -30.66 20.00
CA GLU A 44 -8.64 -30.85 19.04
C GLU A 44 -9.14 -31.37 17.69
N GLY A 45 -10.06 -32.34 17.70
CA GLY A 45 -10.64 -32.87 16.47
C GLY A 45 -11.45 -31.83 15.70
N LEU A 46 -12.23 -31.01 16.41
CA LEU A 46 -12.97 -29.91 15.80
C LEU A 46 -12.04 -28.87 15.19
N MET A 47 -10.97 -28.49 15.90
CA MET A 47 -10.00 -27.51 15.40
C MET A 47 -9.22 -28.04 14.20
N TYR A 48 -8.87 -29.32 14.19
CA TYR A 48 -8.27 -29.96 13.03
C TYR A 48 -9.17 -29.82 11.80
N ILE A 49 -10.46 -30.17 11.91
CA ILE A 49 -11.42 -30.08 10.79
C ILE A 49 -11.66 -28.62 10.37
N ALA A 50 -11.67 -27.68 11.33
CA ALA A 50 -12.01 -26.29 11.08
C ALA A 50 -10.83 -25.41 10.61
N HIS A 51 -9.58 -25.83 10.85
CA HIS A 51 -8.38 -25.04 10.54
C HIS A 51 -7.31 -25.82 9.75
N ASP A 52 -6.96 -27.04 10.18
CA ASP A 52 -5.80 -27.79 9.67
C ASP A 52 -6.12 -28.71 8.49
N TYR A 53 -7.36 -29.18 8.38
CA TYR A 53 -7.77 -30.08 7.32
C TYR A 53 -7.59 -29.40 5.95
N GLU A 54 -7.19 -30.17 4.93
CA GLU A 54 -6.80 -29.63 3.62
C GLU A 54 -7.87 -28.71 3.01
N GLN A 55 -9.14 -29.04 3.18
CA GLN A 55 -10.28 -28.26 2.70
C GLN A 55 -10.64 -27.05 3.58
N ALA A 56 -10.08 -26.95 4.78
CA ALA A 56 -10.28 -25.83 5.71
C ALA A 56 -9.35 -24.64 5.41
N GLY A 57 -8.26 -24.84 4.66
CA GLY A 57 -7.47 -23.78 4.05
C GLY A 57 -6.71 -22.86 5.01
N HIS A 58 -6.53 -23.23 6.28
CA HIS A 58 -5.76 -22.46 7.27
C HIS A 58 -6.17 -20.98 7.39
N PHE A 59 -7.47 -20.68 7.27
CA PHE A 59 -7.94 -19.30 7.38
C PHE A 59 -7.66 -18.70 8.77
N GLY A 60 -7.58 -17.37 8.83
CA GLY A 60 -7.28 -16.64 10.06
C GLY A 60 -8.40 -16.73 11.12
N ILE A 61 -8.05 -16.35 12.35
CA ILE A 61 -8.87 -16.48 13.57
C ILE A 61 -10.35 -16.12 13.36
N LYS A 62 -10.65 -14.97 12.74
CA LYS A 62 -12.04 -14.50 12.55
C LYS A 62 -12.84 -15.42 11.63
N ALA A 63 -12.22 -15.93 10.57
CA ALA A 63 -12.87 -16.83 9.62
C ALA A 63 -13.12 -18.21 10.26
N THR A 64 -12.12 -18.76 10.97
CA THR A 64 -12.27 -20.01 11.72
C THR A 64 -13.35 -19.89 12.80
N TYR A 65 -13.36 -18.77 13.55
CA TYR A 65 -14.41 -18.50 14.54
C TYR A 65 -15.79 -18.43 13.92
N ASN A 66 -15.96 -17.69 12.82
CA ASN A 66 -17.25 -17.58 12.15
C ASN A 66 -17.76 -18.92 11.62
N ARG A 67 -16.87 -19.80 11.14
CA ARG A 67 -17.25 -21.14 10.69
C ARG A 67 -17.71 -22.05 11.83
N ILE A 68 -17.07 -21.94 13.00
CA ILE A 68 -17.37 -22.79 14.17
C ILE A 68 -18.64 -22.31 14.89
N LYS A 69 -18.80 -20.99 15.07
CA LYS A 69 -19.88 -20.42 15.90
C LYS A 69 -21.29 -20.69 15.37
N GLU A 70 -21.42 -21.03 14.09
CA GLU A 70 -22.71 -21.34 13.47
C GLU A 70 -23.31 -22.65 13.97
N ASN A 71 -22.48 -23.59 14.43
CA ASN A 71 -22.93 -24.95 14.78
C ASN A 71 -22.50 -25.41 16.18
N TYR A 72 -21.51 -24.73 16.78
CA TYR A 72 -20.84 -25.21 17.98
C TYR A 72 -20.70 -24.10 19.03
N TYR A 73 -20.73 -24.51 20.29
CA TYR A 73 -20.55 -23.62 21.42
C TYR A 73 -19.65 -24.24 22.49
N TRP A 74 -18.77 -23.43 23.06
CA TRP A 74 -18.25 -23.63 24.40
C TRP A 74 -17.85 -22.28 24.99
N LYS A 75 -17.84 -22.21 26.32
CA LYS A 75 -17.41 -21.01 27.03
C LYS A 75 -15.94 -20.71 26.70
N GLY A 76 -15.68 -19.51 26.18
CA GLY A 76 -14.33 -19.07 25.83
C GLY A 76 -13.87 -19.40 24.40
N MET A 77 -14.74 -19.91 23.52
CA MET A 77 -14.36 -20.42 22.20
C MET A 77 -13.48 -19.50 21.35
N LEU A 78 -13.74 -18.19 21.34
CA LEU A 78 -12.92 -17.25 20.57
C LEU A 78 -11.46 -17.25 21.03
N LYS A 79 -11.24 -17.28 22.35
CA LYS A 79 -9.90 -17.28 22.94
C LYS A 79 -9.16 -18.58 22.64
N ASP A 80 -9.84 -19.72 22.74
CA ASP A 80 -9.23 -21.03 22.46
C ASP A 80 -8.89 -21.18 20.97
N ILE A 81 -9.79 -20.74 20.08
CA ILE A 81 -9.55 -20.70 18.62
C ILE A 81 -8.38 -19.78 18.30
N GLU A 82 -8.31 -18.60 18.94
CA GLU A 82 -7.20 -17.68 18.77
C GLU A 82 -5.86 -18.29 19.18
N ILE A 83 -5.81 -18.97 20.33
CA ILE A 83 -4.62 -19.67 20.80
C ILE A 83 -4.21 -20.75 19.80
N TYR A 84 -5.15 -21.59 19.36
CA TYR A 84 -4.88 -22.69 18.42
C TYR A 84 -4.31 -22.20 17.08
N VAL A 85 -4.98 -21.22 16.45
CA VAL A 85 -4.55 -20.65 15.16
C VAL A 85 -3.18 -19.95 15.30
N LYS A 86 -2.92 -19.30 16.44
CA LYS A 86 -1.61 -18.70 16.73
C LYS A 86 -0.51 -19.74 16.98
N SER A 87 -0.86 -20.95 17.42
CA SER A 87 0.11 -22.04 17.59
C SER A 87 0.32 -22.92 16.35
N CYS A 88 -0.48 -22.76 15.30
CA CYS A 88 -0.37 -23.58 14.08
C CYS A 88 0.98 -23.35 13.37
N ASP A 89 1.83 -24.38 13.32
CA ASP A 89 3.19 -24.33 12.75
C ASP A 89 3.18 -23.91 11.26
N SER A 90 2.28 -24.49 10.45
CA SER A 90 2.10 -24.13 9.04
C SER A 90 1.79 -22.64 8.85
N CYS A 91 0.93 -22.09 9.71
CA CYS A 91 0.57 -20.67 9.71
C CYS A 91 1.72 -19.79 10.22
N GLN A 92 2.43 -20.19 11.27
CA GLN A 92 3.54 -19.39 11.84
C GLN A 92 4.75 -19.33 10.90
N ARG A 93 5.07 -20.42 10.18
CA ARG A 93 6.18 -20.44 9.20
C ARG A 93 5.90 -19.58 7.96
N ARG A 94 4.63 -19.42 7.58
CA ARG A 94 4.21 -18.67 6.38
C ARG A 94 3.59 -17.31 6.69
N GLY A 95 3.28 -17.05 7.95
CA GLY A 95 2.66 -15.82 8.43
C GLY A 95 3.58 -14.63 8.18
N LYS A 96 2.98 -13.47 7.86
CA LYS A 96 3.75 -12.22 7.73
C LYS A 96 4.44 -11.93 9.08
N PRO A 97 5.72 -11.52 9.09
CA PRO A 97 6.37 -11.11 10.33
C PRO A 97 5.53 -10.04 11.02
N ILE A 98 5.08 -10.31 12.25
CA ILE A 98 4.46 -9.30 13.12
C ILE A 98 5.60 -8.53 13.78
N GLY A 99 6.28 -7.71 12.97
CA GLY A 99 7.18 -6.69 13.46
C GLY A 99 6.45 -5.36 13.48
N LYS A 100 6.35 -4.71 14.65
CA LYS A 100 6.28 -3.24 14.69
C LYS A 100 7.59 -2.73 14.12
N HIS A 101 7.69 -2.63 12.79
CA HIS A 101 8.78 -1.87 12.21
C HIS A 101 8.61 -0.43 12.71
N GLU A 102 9.63 0.09 13.40
CA GLU A 102 9.71 1.51 13.70
C GLU A 102 9.36 2.29 12.44
N LEU A 103 8.36 3.16 12.55
CA LEU A 103 7.95 4.04 11.46
C LEU A 103 9.12 5.00 11.21
N ASN A 104 10.03 4.62 10.33
CA ASN A 104 11.01 5.55 9.81
C ASN A 104 10.26 6.58 8.97
N ILE A 105 9.90 7.69 9.63
CA ILE A 105 9.28 8.85 9.00
C ILE A 105 10.22 9.28 7.87
N ILE A 106 9.71 9.24 6.65
CA ILE A 106 10.43 9.74 5.49
C ILE A 106 10.48 11.25 5.66
N LYS A 107 11.65 11.75 6.05
CA LYS A 107 11.88 13.18 6.27
C LYS A 107 11.66 13.93 4.95
N VAL A 108 10.59 14.70 4.90
CA VAL A 108 10.25 15.55 3.75
C VAL A 108 10.72 16.97 4.05
N ILE A 109 11.68 17.47 3.27
CA ILE A 109 12.34 18.76 3.55
C ILE A 109 11.81 19.85 2.61
N GLU A 110 12.01 19.68 1.32
CA GLU A 110 11.62 20.62 0.27
C GLU A 110 11.34 19.85 -1.03
N PRO A 111 10.66 20.48 -2.03
CA PRO A 111 10.46 19.90 -3.35
C PRO A 111 11.76 19.37 -3.96
N PHE A 112 11.71 18.15 -4.50
CA PHE A 112 12.83 17.45 -5.13
C PHE A 112 14.02 17.18 -4.21
N TYR A 113 13.89 17.32 -2.88
CA TYR A 113 14.95 16.91 -1.96
C TYR A 113 15.25 15.41 -2.07
N GLN A 114 14.18 14.60 -2.13
CA GLN A 114 14.27 13.16 -2.30
C GLN A 114 13.24 12.72 -3.35
N ILE A 115 13.72 11.98 -4.34
CA ILE A 115 12.85 11.31 -5.31
C ILE A 115 12.98 9.80 -5.17
N GLY A 116 11.91 9.10 -5.48
CA GLY A 116 11.93 7.64 -5.66
C GLY A 116 11.82 7.35 -7.14
N ILE A 117 12.62 6.40 -7.62
CA ILE A 117 12.66 5.96 -9.01
C ILE A 117 12.41 4.46 -9.06
N ASP A 118 11.63 4.02 -10.05
CA ASP A 118 11.29 2.62 -10.25
C ASP A 118 11.09 2.34 -11.75
N ILE A 119 11.06 1.06 -12.12
CA ILE A 119 10.72 0.62 -13.46
C ILE A 119 9.44 -0.22 -13.40
N VAL A 120 8.42 0.23 -14.13
CA VAL A 120 7.24 -0.59 -14.40
C VAL A 120 7.68 -1.77 -15.26
N ARG A 121 7.31 -2.96 -14.79
CA ARG A 121 7.56 -4.27 -15.44
C ARG A 121 7.15 -4.25 -16.93
N PRO A 122 7.68 -5.19 -17.73
CA PRO A 122 7.37 -5.22 -19.16
C PRO A 122 5.85 -5.24 -19.38
N LEU A 123 5.37 -4.26 -20.13
CA LEU A 123 4.04 -4.19 -20.69
C LEU A 123 4.04 -4.82 -22.09
N LEU A 124 2.86 -4.89 -22.69
CA LEU A 124 2.74 -5.26 -24.10
C LEU A 124 3.47 -4.23 -24.96
N VAL A 125 4.15 -4.71 -26.00
CA VAL A 125 4.99 -3.87 -26.85
C VAL A 125 4.10 -2.97 -27.69
N THR A 126 4.38 -1.66 -27.70
CA THR A 126 3.67 -0.69 -28.55
C THR A 126 4.21 -0.71 -29.98
N GLU A 127 3.52 -0.05 -30.91
CA GLU A 127 4.01 0.14 -32.29
C GLU A 127 5.35 0.86 -32.36
N ARG A 128 5.70 1.65 -31.34
CA ARG A 128 6.96 2.37 -31.19
C ARG A 128 8.03 1.55 -30.46
N ASN A 129 7.82 0.25 -30.32
CA ASN A 129 8.71 -0.70 -29.64
C ASN A 129 8.90 -0.45 -28.13
N ASN A 130 8.06 0.39 -27.51
CA ASN A 130 8.11 0.64 -26.07
C ASN A 130 7.49 -0.52 -25.30
N ARG A 131 8.12 -0.90 -24.19
CA ARG A 131 7.63 -1.99 -23.33
C ARG A 131 7.86 -1.78 -21.84
N TYR A 132 8.63 -0.77 -21.46
CA TYR A 132 8.87 -0.42 -20.06
C TYR A 132 8.52 1.04 -19.81
N ILE A 133 8.35 1.39 -18.54
CA ILE A 133 8.22 2.78 -18.11
C ILE A 133 9.18 2.99 -16.95
N VAL A 134 10.13 3.92 -17.09
CA VAL A 134 10.87 4.44 -15.93
C VAL A 134 10.05 5.57 -15.32
N THR A 135 9.83 5.50 -14.01
CA THR A 135 9.01 6.46 -13.28
C THR A 135 9.79 7.07 -12.14
N ALA A 136 9.54 8.35 -11.86
CA ALA A 136 10.04 9.02 -10.68
C ALA A 136 8.91 9.78 -9.97
N MET A 137 9.05 9.89 -8.65
CA MET A 137 8.10 10.61 -7.80
C MET A 137 8.85 11.45 -6.78
N ASP A 138 8.56 12.75 -6.73
CA ASP A 138 9.03 13.61 -5.65
C ASP A 138 8.28 13.34 -4.35
N TYR A 139 9.03 13.13 -3.26
CA TYR A 139 8.45 12.77 -1.97
C TYR A 139 7.78 13.95 -1.28
N PHE A 140 8.12 15.19 -1.66
CA PHE A 140 7.47 16.38 -1.11
C PHE A 140 6.17 16.70 -1.85
N THR A 141 6.27 17.07 -3.12
CA THR A 141 5.14 17.59 -3.89
C THR A 141 4.24 16.51 -4.44
N LYS A 142 4.72 15.25 -4.45
CA LYS A 142 4.09 14.14 -5.17
C LYS A 142 4.03 14.41 -6.67
N TRP A 143 5.03 15.13 -7.20
CA TRP A 143 5.19 15.37 -8.63
C TRP A 143 5.67 14.10 -9.33
N PRO A 144 4.93 13.57 -10.31
CA PRO A 144 5.35 12.41 -11.08
C PRO A 144 6.14 12.81 -12.34
N GLU A 145 7.12 12.00 -12.67
CA GLU A 145 7.71 11.90 -14.00
C GLU A 145 7.63 10.45 -14.49
N ALA A 146 7.46 10.26 -15.80
CA ALA A 146 7.47 8.95 -16.41
C ALA A 146 7.96 9.06 -17.86
N LYS A 147 8.76 8.09 -18.30
CA LYS A 147 9.25 7.98 -19.68
C LYS A 147 9.20 6.53 -20.13
N THR A 148 8.78 6.30 -21.37
CA THR A 148 8.75 4.97 -21.95
C THR A 148 10.12 4.55 -22.43
N LEU A 149 10.42 3.26 -22.26
CA LEU A 149 11.67 2.67 -22.71
C LEU A 149 11.38 1.40 -23.54
N GLU A 150 12.19 1.18 -24.57
CA GLU A 150 12.25 -0.10 -25.28
C GLU A 150 12.96 -1.16 -24.44
N LYS A 151 13.97 -0.75 -23.65
CA LYS A 151 14.79 -1.61 -22.80
C LYS A 151 14.96 -0.99 -21.42
N ALA A 152 14.89 -1.82 -20.38
CA ALA A 152 15.14 -1.43 -19.00
C ALA A 152 16.63 -1.57 -18.67
N ASP A 153 17.48 -0.75 -19.29
CA ASP A 153 18.93 -0.76 -19.05
C ASP A 153 19.45 0.52 -18.38
N ALA A 154 20.69 0.44 -17.90
CA ALA A 154 21.32 1.51 -17.15
C ALA A 154 21.52 2.81 -17.95
N LYS A 155 21.72 2.73 -19.28
CA LYS A 155 21.94 3.91 -20.12
C LYS A 155 20.65 4.69 -20.26
N GLU A 156 19.55 3.99 -20.49
CA GLU A 156 18.22 4.56 -20.57
C GLU A 156 17.79 5.22 -19.26
N VAL A 157 18.04 4.55 -18.13
CA VAL A 157 17.79 5.11 -16.79
C VAL A 157 18.67 6.34 -16.52
N ALA A 158 19.96 6.29 -16.85
CA ALA A 158 20.87 7.42 -16.68
C ALA A 158 20.41 8.64 -17.48
N ARG A 159 19.97 8.42 -18.73
CA ARG A 159 19.41 9.46 -19.59
C ARG A 159 18.15 10.07 -18.99
N PHE A 160 17.23 9.25 -18.47
CA PHE A 160 16.03 9.75 -17.80
C PHE A 160 16.36 10.59 -16.55
N ILE A 161 17.29 10.13 -15.70
CA ILE A 161 17.73 10.89 -14.53
C ILE A 161 18.32 12.24 -14.96
N TYR A 162 19.16 12.27 -15.99
CA TYR A 162 19.78 13.50 -16.44
C TYR A 162 18.76 14.45 -17.10
N GLU A 163 18.08 14.00 -18.15
CA GLU A 163 17.22 14.84 -18.98
C GLU A 163 15.92 15.23 -18.26
N ASP A 164 15.26 14.28 -17.60
CA ASP A 164 13.90 14.45 -17.12
C ASP A 164 13.81 14.78 -15.63
N ILE A 165 14.89 14.56 -14.87
CA ILE A 165 14.99 14.98 -13.47
C ILE A 165 15.92 16.19 -13.34
N ILE A 166 17.21 16.01 -13.63
CA ILE A 166 18.23 17.04 -13.33
C ILE A 166 18.01 18.29 -14.18
N CYS A 167 17.89 18.15 -15.50
CA CYS A 167 17.73 19.30 -16.41
C CYS A 167 16.39 20.03 -16.24
N ARG A 168 15.34 19.35 -15.76
CA ARG A 168 14.01 19.95 -15.56
C ARG A 168 13.83 20.59 -14.19
N HIS A 169 14.29 19.91 -13.14
CA HIS A 169 13.94 20.24 -11.75
C HIS A 169 15.16 20.60 -10.89
N GLY A 170 16.37 20.39 -11.42
CA GLY A 170 17.61 20.49 -10.68
C GLY A 170 18.01 19.17 -9.99
N CYS A 171 19.17 19.18 -9.33
CA CYS A 171 19.73 17.99 -8.70
C CYS A 171 19.02 17.67 -7.38
N PRO A 172 18.35 16.51 -7.24
CA PRO A 172 17.85 16.08 -5.95
C PRO A 172 19.00 15.79 -4.99
N LYS A 173 18.75 15.82 -3.68
CA LYS A 173 19.77 15.39 -2.70
C LYS A 173 19.89 13.88 -2.61
N LYS A 174 18.76 13.18 -2.80
CA LYS A 174 18.70 11.72 -2.69
C LYS A 174 17.81 11.12 -3.78
N ILE A 175 18.26 10.01 -4.34
CA ILE A 175 17.43 9.13 -5.16
C ILE A 175 17.30 7.81 -4.42
N LEU A 176 16.07 7.32 -4.28
CA LEU A 176 15.76 6.01 -3.76
C LEU A 176 15.31 5.09 -4.90
N SER A 177 15.92 3.92 -5.03
CA SER A 177 15.49 2.88 -5.98
C SER A 177 15.54 1.49 -5.34
N ASP A 178 15.06 0.46 -6.05
CA ASP A 178 15.43 -0.91 -5.72
C ASP A 178 16.89 -1.23 -6.10
N ARG A 179 17.35 -2.44 -5.77
CA ARG A 179 18.70 -2.93 -6.09
C ARG A 179 18.82 -3.57 -7.48
N GLY A 180 17.86 -3.34 -8.37
CA GLY A 180 17.89 -3.85 -9.74
C GLY A 180 19.14 -3.39 -10.48
N SER A 181 19.66 -4.25 -11.37
CA SER A 181 20.91 -3.99 -12.10
C SER A 181 20.87 -2.72 -12.96
N HIS A 182 19.68 -2.29 -13.39
CA HIS A 182 19.47 -1.05 -14.13
C HIS A 182 19.68 0.21 -13.26
N PHE A 183 19.53 0.11 -11.94
CA PHE A 183 19.87 1.19 -10.99
C PHE A 183 21.23 0.99 -10.32
N ASN A 184 21.54 -0.24 -9.91
CA ASN A 184 22.77 -0.56 -9.19
C ASN A 184 23.90 -0.96 -10.16
N ASN A 185 24.56 0.03 -10.76
CA ASN A 185 25.67 -0.17 -11.68
C ASN A 185 26.58 1.08 -11.74
N LYS A 186 27.76 0.93 -12.34
CA LYS A 186 28.78 1.99 -12.42
C LYS A 186 28.35 3.23 -13.22
N ILE A 187 27.45 3.10 -14.19
CA ILE A 187 26.99 4.23 -15.01
C ILE A 187 26.16 5.17 -14.12
N ILE A 188 25.18 4.60 -13.42
CA ILE A 188 24.33 5.34 -12.49
C ILE A 188 25.18 5.88 -11.33
N GLU A 189 26.03 5.06 -10.74
CA GLU A 189 26.93 5.49 -9.65
C GLU A 189 27.78 6.70 -10.06
N SER A 190 28.40 6.65 -11.26
CA SER A 190 29.25 7.74 -11.76
C SER A 190 28.44 9.01 -12.01
N LEU A 191 27.26 8.90 -12.64
CA LEU A 191 26.37 10.02 -12.88
C LEU A 191 25.96 10.69 -11.56
N LEU A 192 25.47 9.91 -10.60
CA LEU A 192 25.00 10.44 -9.33
C LEU A 192 26.14 11.05 -8.51
N LYS A 193 27.35 10.48 -8.58
CA LYS A 193 28.55 11.05 -7.96
C LYS A 193 28.90 12.42 -8.54
N GLU A 194 28.88 12.57 -9.86
CA GLU A 194 29.17 13.85 -10.54
C GLU A 194 28.23 14.96 -10.07
N PHE A 195 26.93 14.66 -10.02
CA PHE A 195 25.91 15.62 -9.55
C PHE A 195 25.75 15.68 -8.02
N ARG A 196 26.61 14.98 -7.26
CA ARG A 196 26.60 14.92 -5.79
C ARG A 196 25.25 14.48 -5.20
N ILE A 197 24.61 13.54 -5.89
CA ILE A 197 23.32 12.95 -5.52
C ILE A 197 23.58 11.66 -4.73
N LYS A 198 22.98 11.52 -3.55
CA LYS A 198 23.11 10.28 -2.78
C LYS A 198 22.15 9.21 -3.32
N HIS A 199 22.67 8.08 -3.74
CA HIS A 199 21.86 6.92 -4.10
C HIS A 199 21.57 6.06 -2.87
N ASN A 200 20.30 5.91 -2.54
CA ASN A 200 19.82 5.00 -1.51
C ASN A 200 19.09 3.83 -2.17
N PHE A 201 19.22 2.66 -1.57
CA PHE A 201 18.48 1.47 -1.99
C PHE A 201 17.38 1.13 -0.99
N SER A 202 16.20 0.79 -1.50
CA SER A 202 15.16 0.18 -0.69
C SER A 202 15.63 -1.17 -0.18
N THR A 203 15.28 -1.50 1.07
CA THR A 203 15.53 -2.83 1.62
C THR A 203 14.22 -3.58 1.75
N PRO A 204 14.21 -4.92 1.64
CA PRO A 204 13.00 -5.73 1.81
C PRO A 204 12.26 -5.46 3.12
N TYR A 205 12.98 -5.06 4.18
CA TYR A 205 12.45 -4.80 5.52
C TYR A 205 11.79 -3.42 5.69
N TYR A 206 11.89 -2.51 4.71
CA TYR A 206 11.32 -1.15 4.79
C TYR A 206 10.43 -0.81 3.58
N PRO A 207 9.31 -1.55 3.39
CA PRO A 207 8.43 -1.38 2.23
C PRO A 207 7.80 0.03 2.14
N LYS A 208 7.64 0.75 3.27
CA LYS A 208 7.11 2.12 3.24
C LYS A 208 8.04 3.10 2.49
N THR A 209 9.36 2.86 2.46
CA THR A 209 10.30 3.81 1.86
C THR A 209 10.12 3.87 0.35
N ASN A 210 9.89 2.75 -0.34
CA ASN A 210 9.62 2.71 -1.79
C ASN A 210 8.12 2.67 -2.14
N GLY A 211 7.25 2.41 -1.16
CA GLY A 211 5.81 2.27 -1.38
C GLY A 211 5.11 3.50 -1.98
N LEU A 212 5.74 4.68 -1.98
CA LEU A 212 5.19 5.84 -2.69
C LEU A 212 5.25 5.66 -4.21
N ILE A 213 6.40 5.28 -4.75
CA ILE A 213 6.57 5.08 -6.20
C ILE A 213 5.79 3.84 -6.66
N GLU A 214 5.74 2.78 -5.86
CA GLU A 214 4.95 1.57 -6.17
C GLU A 214 3.44 1.87 -6.26
N ARG A 215 2.90 2.68 -5.35
CA ARG A 215 1.50 3.13 -5.42
C ARG A 215 1.23 3.97 -6.65
N PHE A 216 2.16 4.87 -6.99
CA PHE A 216 2.06 5.64 -8.22
C PHE A 216 2.06 4.74 -9.46
N ASN A 217 2.99 3.79 -9.53
CA ASN A 217 3.09 2.84 -10.64
C ASN A 217 1.80 2.02 -10.80
N LYS A 218 1.20 1.59 -9.69
CA LYS A 218 -0.12 0.94 -9.71
C LYS A 218 -1.20 1.87 -10.29
N THR A 219 -1.29 3.11 -9.81
CA THR A 219 -2.25 4.09 -10.34
C THR A 219 -2.03 4.37 -11.83
N LEU A 220 -0.77 4.52 -12.27
CA LEU A 220 -0.43 4.73 -13.67
C LEU A 220 -0.88 3.56 -14.54
N CYS A 221 -0.59 2.32 -14.13
CA CYS A 221 -1.01 1.12 -14.86
C CYS A 221 -2.54 1.00 -14.93
N GLU A 222 -3.24 1.26 -13.82
CA GLU A 222 -4.71 1.25 -13.80
C GLU A 222 -5.32 2.32 -14.71
N SER A 223 -4.71 3.51 -14.78
CA SER A 223 -5.13 4.55 -15.72
C SER A 223 -4.86 4.15 -17.16
N LEU A 224 -3.67 3.63 -17.47
CA LEU A 224 -3.32 3.16 -18.82
C LEU A 224 -4.27 2.07 -19.30
N ALA A 225 -4.60 1.10 -18.44
CA ALA A 225 -5.54 0.03 -18.77
C ALA A 225 -6.96 0.53 -19.09
N LYS A 226 -7.32 1.76 -18.65
CA LYS A 226 -8.64 2.37 -18.90
C LYS A 226 -8.69 3.27 -20.13
N VAL A 227 -7.56 3.88 -20.51
CA VAL A 227 -7.52 4.95 -21.52
C VAL A 227 -6.65 4.63 -22.73
N GLY A 228 -5.77 3.63 -22.62
CA GLY A 228 -4.88 3.17 -23.68
C GLY A 228 -5.30 1.79 -24.17
N ASN A 229 -4.94 1.50 -25.42
CA ASN A 229 -5.00 0.15 -25.96
C ASN A 229 -3.61 -0.48 -25.90
N VAL A 230 -3.55 -1.77 -26.25
CA VAL A 230 -2.31 -2.56 -26.27
C VAL A 230 -1.20 -1.88 -27.10
N GLU A 231 -1.59 -1.24 -28.19
CA GLU A 231 -0.68 -0.73 -29.23
C GLU A 231 -0.20 0.71 -28.98
N ASP A 232 -0.91 1.49 -28.14
CA ASP A 232 -0.72 2.96 -28.03
C ASP A 232 -0.67 3.53 -26.61
N TRP A 233 -0.54 2.68 -25.60
CA TRP A 233 -0.54 3.10 -24.19
C TRP A 233 0.56 4.13 -23.87
N ASP A 234 1.71 4.07 -24.53
CA ASP A 234 2.83 5.00 -24.37
C ASP A 234 2.46 6.46 -24.69
N LEU A 235 1.60 6.67 -25.69
CA LEU A 235 1.13 8.01 -26.08
C LEU A 235 0.20 8.65 -25.05
N LYS A 236 -0.40 7.86 -24.14
CA LYS A 236 -1.36 8.37 -23.14
C LYS A 236 -0.68 8.88 -21.88
N ILE A 237 0.57 8.52 -21.64
CA ILE A 237 1.31 8.85 -20.40
C ILE A 237 1.33 10.36 -20.12
N PRO A 238 1.67 11.25 -21.08
CA PRO A 238 1.70 12.69 -20.81
C PRO A 238 0.37 13.25 -20.29
N GLY A 239 -0.76 12.78 -20.83
CA GLY A 239 -2.09 13.18 -20.38
C GLY A 239 -2.40 12.69 -18.97
N ILE A 240 -2.04 11.45 -18.64
CA ILE A 240 -2.21 10.88 -17.29
C ILE A 240 -1.35 11.65 -16.28
N LEU A 241 -0.09 11.96 -16.62
CA LEU A 241 0.79 12.77 -15.78
C LEU A 241 0.19 14.17 -15.53
N LEU A 242 -0.35 14.81 -16.56
CA LEU A 242 -1.02 16.12 -16.42
C LEU A 242 -2.18 16.05 -15.40
N VAL A 243 -3.04 15.04 -15.51
CA VAL A 243 -4.15 14.83 -14.56
C VAL A 243 -3.64 14.55 -13.15
N TYR A 244 -2.58 13.75 -13.00
CA TYR A 244 -1.99 13.48 -11.69
C TYR A 244 -1.41 14.77 -11.06
N ARG A 245 -0.81 15.64 -11.88
CA ARG A 245 -0.24 16.94 -11.45
C ARG A 245 -1.32 17.95 -11.03
N THR A 246 -2.55 17.82 -11.54
CA THR A 246 -3.66 18.75 -11.26
C THR A 246 -4.70 18.21 -10.29
N LYS A 247 -4.66 16.91 -9.96
CA LYS A 247 -5.53 16.31 -8.95
C LYS A 247 -4.96 16.55 -7.54
N LYS A 248 -5.83 16.84 -6.57
CA LYS A 248 -5.45 16.87 -5.14
C LYS A 248 -4.90 15.51 -4.72
N ASN A 249 -3.71 15.50 -4.12
CA ASN A 249 -3.12 14.28 -3.58
C ASN A 249 -3.63 14.02 -2.15
N ASP A 250 -3.87 12.76 -1.80
CA ASP A 250 -4.45 12.40 -0.51
C ASP A 250 -3.53 12.67 0.69
N SER A 251 -2.20 12.63 0.50
CA SER A 251 -1.24 12.87 1.58
C SER A 251 -0.97 14.36 1.81
N THR A 252 -0.84 15.15 0.74
CA THR A 252 -0.60 16.60 0.86
C THR A 252 -1.88 17.41 0.97
N LYS A 253 -3.03 16.82 0.60
CA LYS A 253 -4.33 17.50 0.39
C LYS A 253 -4.31 18.60 -0.68
N ILE A 254 -3.21 18.71 -1.43
CA ILE A 254 -2.91 19.78 -2.38
C ILE A 254 -2.45 19.15 -3.70
N GLU A 255 -2.69 19.85 -4.80
CA GLU A 255 -2.31 19.45 -6.16
C GLU A 255 -0.78 19.56 -6.32
N PRO A 256 -0.07 18.55 -6.87
CA PRO A 256 1.37 18.60 -7.05
C PRO A 256 1.85 19.84 -7.83
N GLY A 257 1.16 20.17 -8.91
CA GLY A 257 1.48 21.35 -9.72
C GLY A 257 1.31 22.68 -8.96
N TYR A 258 0.38 22.73 -8.01
CA TYR A 258 0.23 23.92 -7.17
C TYR A 258 1.38 24.07 -6.17
N LEU A 259 1.92 22.96 -5.64
CA LEU A 259 3.10 22.98 -4.76
C LEU A 259 4.40 23.35 -5.47
N ILE A 260 4.48 23.10 -6.77
CA ILE A 260 5.61 23.52 -7.62
C ILE A 260 5.45 24.97 -8.05
N TYR A 261 4.35 25.30 -8.72
CA TYR A 261 4.23 26.57 -9.43
C TYR A 261 3.47 27.64 -8.65
N ARG A 262 2.78 27.32 -7.55
CA ARG A 262 1.84 28.22 -6.85
C ARG A 262 0.76 28.87 -7.73
N ARG A 263 0.38 28.15 -8.78
CA ARG A 263 -0.73 28.48 -9.67
C ARG A 263 -1.37 27.17 -10.09
N LYS A 264 -2.66 27.21 -10.44
CA LYS A 264 -3.27 26.07 -11.10
C LYS A 264 -2.63 25.90 -12.47
N ILE A 265 -2.39 24.65 -12.82
CA ILE A 265 -2.02 24.31 -14.19
C ILE A 265 -3.30 24.41 -15.02
N LYS A 266 -3.23 25.10 -16.14
CA LYS A 266 -4.36 25.24 -17.06
C LYS A 266 -4.59 23.91 -17.77
N THR A 267 -5.83 23.49 -17.78
CA THR A 267 -6.38 22.28 -18.41
C THR A 267 -7.65 22.69 -19.13
N LEU A 268 -8.25 21.75 -19.89
CA LEU A 268 -9.53 21.99 -20.56
C LEU A 268 -10.66 22.39 -19.60
N LEU A 269 -10.54 22.08 -18.30
CA LEU A 269 -11.54 22.41 -17.29
C LEU A 269 -11.44 23.85 -16.74
N ASN A 270 -10.36 24.58 -17.02
CA ASN A 270 -10.09 25.88 -16.41
C ASN A 270 -9.32 26.85 -17.33
N LEU A 271 -9.65 26.83 -18.63
CA LEU A 271 -9.02 27.72 -19.62
C LEU A 271 -9.34 29.20 -19.39
N GLU A 272 -10.56 29.49 -18.94
CA GLU A 272 -11.13 30.84 -18.75
C GLU A 272 -10.69 31.53 -17.45
N GLU A 273 -9.74 30.96 -16.69
CA GLU A 273 -9.28 31.55 -15.43
C GLU A 273 -8.76 33.00 -15.63
N LYS A 274 -9.20 33.89 -14.73
CA LYS A 274 -8.86 35.32 -14.71
C LYS A 274 -7.35 35.52 -14.76
N VAL A 275 -6.92 36.44 -15.62
CA VAL A 275 -5.50 36.83 -15.74
C VAL A 275 -5.01 37.38 -14.40
N MET A 276 -3.95 36.78 -13.88
CA MET A 276 -3.29 37.21 -12.66
C MET A 276 -2.26 38.29 -12.99
N THR A 277 -2.24 39.36 -12.22
CA THR A 277 -1.22 40.40 -12.36
C THR A 277 0.15 39.91 -11.88
N ILE A 278 1.22 40.54 -12.34
CA ILE A 278 2.59 40.21 -11.90
C ILE A 278 2.74 40.44 -10.39
N LYS A 279 2.13 41.50 -9.84
CA LYS A 279 2.17 41.80 -8.40
C LYS A 279 1.55 40.67 -7.57
N GLU A 280 0.33 40.25 -7.92
CA GLU A 280 -0.32 39.11 -7.27
C GLU A 280 0.49 37.82 -7.40
N ARG A 281 1.13 37.63 -8.56
CA ARG A 281 1.97 36.46 -8.83
C ARG A 281 3.19 36.42 -7.90
N ILE A 282 3.85 37.55 -7.69
CA ILE A 282 5.00 37.70 -6.80
C ILE A 282 4.57 37.45 -5.35
N THR A 283 3.52 38.10 -4.87
CA THR A 283 2.97 37.90 -3.52
C THR A 283 2.70 36.42 -3.25
N ARG A 284 2.01 35.74 -4.18
CA ARG A 284 1.74 34.30 -4.06
C ARG A 284 3.00 33.46 -3.96
N LEU A 285 4.04 33.77 -4.74
CA LEU A 285 5.29 33.00 -4.74
C LEU A 285 6.13 33.22 -3.49
N ILE A 286 6.28 34.47 -3.05
CA ILE A 286 7.20 34.81 -1.96
C ILE A 286 6.54 34.59 -0.61
N GLU A 287 5.30 35.04 -0.44
CA GLU A 287 4.63 35.07 0.87
C GLU A 287 3.78 33.82 1.10
N GLU A 288 3.06 33.34 0.07
CA GLU A 288 2.07 32.28 0.27
C GLU A 288 2.60 30.87 -0.01
N LEU A 289 3.51 30.69 -0.98
CA LEU A 289 4.03 29.36 -1.34
C LEU A 289 4.74 28.66 -0.17
N PRO A 290 5.62 29.34 0.62
CA PRO A 290 6.25 28.71 1.78
C PRO A 290 5.21 28.19 2.78
N ASN A 291 4.16 28.97 3.05
CA ASN A 291 3.09 28.57 3.95
C ASN A 291 2.30 27.36 3.44
N VAL A 292 1.99 27.32 2.15
CA VAL A 292 1.31 26.18 1.52
C VAL A 292 2.18 24.91 1.56
N ARG A 293 3.49 25.06 1.34
CA ARG A 293 4.46 23.95 1.44
C ARG A 293 4.58 23.44 2.88
N ASN A 294 4.60 24.32 3.88
CA ASN A 294 4.60 23.91 5.28
C ASN A 294 3.35 23.11 5.66
N LYS A 295 2.16 23.55 5.23
CA LYS A 295 0.92 22.78 5.42
C LYS A 295 0.95 21.41 4.75
N ALA A 296 1.52 21.33 3.54
CA ALA A 296 1.69 20.05 2.85
C ALA A 296 2.63 19.11 3.61
N LYS A 297 3.74 19.64 4.13
CA LYS A 297 4.71 18.90 4.93
C LYS A 297 4.07 18.32 6.19
N GLU A 298 3.35 19.13 6.97
CA GLU A 298 2.62 18.67 8.16
C GLU A 298 1.60 17.58 7.82
N SER A 299 0.89 17.71 6.69
CA SER A 299 -0.08 16.72 6.23
C SER A 299 0.58 15.40 5.86
N ILE A 300 1.76 15.46 5.22
CA ILE A 300 2.54 14.26 4.91
C ILE A 300 3.01 13.58 6.19
N GLU A 301 3.56 14.33 7.16
CA GLU A 301 4.02 13.79 8.44
C GLU A 301 2.89 13.05 9.18
N LYS A 302 1.71 13.68 9.30
CA LYS A 302 0.50 13.05 9.87
C LYS A 302 0.06 11.80 9.11
N SER A 303 0.20 11.78 7.78
CA SER A 303 -0.18 10.62 6.97
C SER A 303 0.77 9.43 7.12
N GLN A 304 1.98 9.64 7.65
CA GLN A 304 2.96 8.58 7.89
C GLN A 304 2.79 7.91 9.26
N GLU A 305 2.19 8.63 10.22
CA GLU A 305 1.89 8.15 11.57
C GLU A 305 0.67 7.20 11.63
N ASN A 306 -0.22 7.30 10.65
CA ASN A 306 -1.40 6.43 10.47
C ASN A 306 -1.11 5.24 9.54
#